data_AF-A0A258AK49-F1
#
_entry.id   AF-A0A258AK49-F1
#
_cell.length_a   1.000
_cell.length_b   1.000
_cell.length_c   1.000
_cell.angle_alpha   90.00
_cell.angle_beta   90.00
_cell.angle_gamma   90.00
#
_symmetry.space_group_name_H-M   'P 1'
#
loop_
_entity.id
_entity.type
_entity.pdbx_description
1 polymer ?
#
loop_
_entity_poly.entity_id
_entity_poly.type
_entity_poly.pdbx_seq_one_letter_code
_entity_poly.pdbx_strand_id
1 'polypeptide(L)'
;EAVKAGAGRETAHEVIKEHAVQVAKDMRTGKVRENDLLARLVEDVRLTLTAEDMQRLVEAGKANAGDAPQQVDAFCAHVAAIKKEFPHAAKYEPGVIL
;
A
#
# COMPACT_ATOMS: atom_id res chain seq x y z
N GLU A 1 15.17 -1.68 3.56
CA GLU A 1 15.79 -2.97 3.90
C GLU A 1 17.03 -3.29 3.07
N ALA A 2 17.00 -3.35 1.73
CA ALA A 2 18.22 -3.65 0.94
C ALA A 2 19.42 -2.74 1.30
N VAL A 3 19.19 -1.43 1.41
CA VAL A 3 20.23 -0.48 1.84
C VAL A 3 20.69 -0.73 3.28
N LYS A 4 19.78 -1.09 4.18
CA LYS A 4 20.12 -1.45 5.57
C LYS A 4 20.90 -2.78 5.64
N ALA A 5 20.67 -3.68 4.68
CA ALA A 5 21.39 -4.94 4.50
C ALA A 5 22.74 -4.77 3.78
N GLY A 6 23.11 -3.55 3.37
CA GLY A 6 24.43 -3.24 2.80
C GLY A 6 24.44 -3.02 1.28
N ALA A 7 23.30 -3.12 0.60
CA ALA A 7 23.24 -2.77 -0.82
C ALA A 7 23.41 -1.26 -1.05
N GLY A 8 24.14 -0.88 -2.10
CA GLY A 8 24.22 0.53 -2.52
C GLY A 8 22.84 1.06 -2.91
N ARG A 9 22.51 2.31 -2.54
CA ARG A 9 21.17 2.89 -2.79
C ARG A 9 20.80 2.91 -4.27
N GLU A 10 21.72 3.33 -5.12
CA GLU A 10 21.50 3.38 -6.58
C GLU A 10 21.38 1.96 -7.16
N THR A 11 22.21 1.02 -6.71
CA THR A 11 22.09 -0.39 -7.10
C THR A 11 20.73 -0.95 -6.70
N ALA A 12 20.30 -0.76 -5.45
CA ALA A 12 19.00 -1.23 -4.99
C ALA A 12 17.86 -0.61 -5.81
N HIS A 13 17.93 0.68 -6.12
CA HIS A 13 16.93 1.36 -6.95
C HIS A 13 16.86 0.75 -8.36
N GLU A 14 17.99 0.59 -9.04
CA GLU A 14 18.03 0.06 -10.40
C GLU A 14 17.53 -1.38 -10.47
N VAL A 15 17.92 -2.25 -9.52
CA VAL A 15 17.46 -3.65 -9.48
C VAL A 15 15.96 -3.74 -9.25
N ILE A 16 15.42 -2.94 -8.32
CA ILE A 16 13.97 -2.91 -8.06
C ILE A 16 13.22 -2.45 -9.31
N LYS A 17 13.72 -1.40 -9.98
CA LYS A 17 13.12 -0.85 -11.19
C LYS A 17 13.13 -1.87 -12.35
N GLU A 18 14.28 -2.53 -12.56
CA GLU A 18 14.46 -3.58 -13.59
C GLU A 18 13.40 -4.68 -13.45
N HIS A 19 13.28 -5.27 -12.26
CA HIS A 19 12.31 -6.34 -12.00
C HIS A 19 10.87 -5.84 -12.05
N ALA A 20 10.56 -4.67 -11.48
CA ALA A 20 9.21 -4.11 -11.51
C ALA A 20 8.70 -3.86 -12.95
N VAL A 21 9.55 -3.30 -13.81
CA VAL A 21 9.22 -3.08 -15.23
C VAL A 21 9.04 -4.41 -15.96
N GLN A 22 9.92 -5.39 -15.71
CA GLN A 22 9.84 -6.70 -16.34
C GLN A 22 8.57 -7.46 -15.94
N VAL A 23 8.20 -7.47 -14.66
CA VAL A 23 6.95 -8.07 -14.18
C VAL A 23 5.74 -7.39 -14.81
N ALA A 24 5.70 -6.06 -14.83
CA ALA A 24 4.60 -5.31 -15.44
C ALA A 24 4.47 -5.59 -16.96
N LYS A 25 5.58 -5.86 -17.66
CA LYS A 25 5.58 -6.29 -19.05
C LYS A 25 5.09 -7.74 -19.19
N ASP A 26 5.60 -8.64 -18.37
CA ASP A 26 5.22 -10.06 -18.39
C ASP A 26 3.73 -10.25 -18.10
N MET A 27 3.17 -9.49 -17.15
CA MET A 27 1.73 -9.50 -16.85
C MET A 27 0.89 -9.00 -18.04
N ARG A 28 1.27 -7.87 -18.66
CA ARG A 28 0.54 -7.32 -19.82
C ARG A 28 0.59 -8.20 -21.05
N THR A 29 1.67 -8.97 -21.21
CA THR A 29 1.84 -9.90 -22.33
C THR A 29 1.30 -11.29 -22.04
N GLY A 30 0.75 -11.53 -20.85
CA GLY A 30 0.20 -12.83 -20.44
C GLY A 30 1.26 -13.89 -20.15
N LYS A 31 2.55 -13.52 -20.10
CA LYS A 31 3.66 -14.44 -19.77
C LYS A 31 3.60 -14.88 -18.31
N VAL A 32 3.15 -14.01 -17.41
CA VAL A 32 2.82 -14.36 -16.02
C VAL A 32 1.40 -13.90 -15.69
N ARG A 33 0.67 -14.73 -14.95
CA ARG A 33 -0.72 -14.43 -14.56
C ARG A 33 -0.80 -13.60 -13.29
N GLU A 34 0.11 -13.85 -12.36
CA GLU A 34 0.15 -13.20 -11.05
C GLU A 34 1.44 -12.38 -10.91
N ASN A 35 1.41 -11.37 -10.03
CA ASN A 35 2.57 -10.52 -9.77
C ASN A 35 3.59 -11.30 -8.92
N ASP A 36 4.70 -11.69 -9.54
CA ASP A 36 5.80 -12.45 -8.96
C ASP A 36 7.01 -11.57 -8.56
N LEU A 37 6.84 -10.25 -8.48
CA LEU A 37 7.93 -9.29 -8.20
C LEU A 37 8.73 -9.65 -6.93
N LEU A 38 8.05 -10.02 -5.85
CA LEU A 38 8.72 -10.33 -4.59
C LEU A 38 9.67 -11.53 -4.71
N ALA A 39 9.28 -12.56 -5.46
CA ALA A 39 10.15 -13.71 -5.70
C ALA A 39 11.40 -13.29 -6.47
N ARG A 40 11.24 -12.49 -7.53
CA ARG A 40 12.36 -12.00 -8.35
C ARG A 40 13.35 -11.15 -7.56
N LEU A 41 12.86 -10.31 -6.64
CA LEU A 41 13.71 -9.47 -5.78
C LEU A 41 14.50 -10.28 -4.74
N VAL A 42 13.93 -11.37 -4.23
CA VAL A 42 14.61 -12.28 -3.29
C VAL A 42 15.68 -13.11 -4.00
N GLU A 43 15.41 -13.55 -5.23
CA GLU A 43 16.37 -14.29 -6.04
C GLU A 43 17.54 -13.44 -6.54
N ASP A 44 17.39 -12.10 -6.54
CA ASP A 44 18.45 -11.19 -6.97
C ASP A 44 19.49 -10.97 -5.86
N VAL A 45 20.62 -11.65 -6.00
CA VAL A 45 21.76 -11.59 -5.08
C VAL A 45 22.29 -10.17 -4.84
N ARG A 46 22.00 -9.21 -5.73
CA ARG A 46 22.42 -7.79 -5.57
C ARG A 46 21.67 -7.09 -4.42
N LEU A 47 20.51 -7.59 -4.02
CA LEU A 47 19.69 -6.97 -2.97
C LEU A 47 19.92 -7.57 -1.58
N THR A 48 20.48 -8.78 -1.49
CA THR A 48 20.73 -9.50 -0.22
C THR A 48 19.50 -9.55 0.70
N LEU A 49 18.33 -9.82 0.13
CA LEU A 49 17.06 -9.88 0.86
C LEU A 49 16.56 -11.32 0.97
N THR A 50 15.92 -11.65 2.09
CA THR A 50 15.28 -12.95 2.30
C THR A 50 13.77 -12.90 2.03
N ALA A 51 13.15 -14.07 1.89
CA ALA A 51 11.69 -14.16 1.77
C ALA A 51 11.00 -13.63 3.03
N GLU A 52 11.59 -13.88 4.21
CA GLU A 52 11.12 -13.39 5.50
C GLU A 52 11.18 -11.86 5.58
N ASP A 53 12.23 -11.23 5.03
CA ASP A 53 12.32 -9.77 4.92
C ASP A 53 11.17 -9.21 4.07
N MET A 54 10.91 -9.84 2.92
CA MET A 54 9.83 -9.40 2.02
C MET A 54 8.46 -9.56 2.65
N GLN A 55 8.20 -10.69 3.32
CA GLN A 55 6.92 -10.91 3.99
C GLN A 55 6.69 -9.86 5.09
N ARG A 56 7.70 -9.58 5.92
CA ARG A 56 7.60 -8.52 6.94
C ARG A 56 7.33 -7.15 6.33
N LEU A 57 7.98 -6.80 5.22
CA LEU A 57 7.77 -5.52 4.55
C LEU A 57 6.38 -5.37 3.96
N VAL A 58 5.84 -6.43 3.36
CA VAL A 58 4.49 -6.43 2.81
C VAL A 58 3.46 -6.27 3.92
N GLU A 59 3.59 -7.00 5.02
CA GLU A 59 2.67 -6.87 6.15
C GLU A 59 2.74 -5.48 6.80
N ALA A 60 3.94 -4.94 6.99
CA ALA A 60 4.11 -3.56 7.47
C ALA A 60 3.52 -2.53 6.48
N GLY A 61 3.69 -2.76 5.18
CA GLY A 61 3.14 -1.91 4.13
C GLY A 61 1.61 -1.92 4.07
N LYS A 62 0.97 -3.07 4.26
CA LYS A 62 -0.50 -3.19 4.31
C LYS A 62 -1.10 -2.38 5.46
N ALA A 63 -0.42 -2.33 6.60
CA ALA A 63 -0.83 -1.52 7.75
C ALA A 63 -0.52 -0.03 7.59
N ASN A 64 0.29 0.34 6.59
CA ASN A 64 0.75 1.71 6.40
C ASN A 64 -0.16 2.50 5.46
N ALA A 65 -1.27 3.01 6.00
CA ALA A 65 -2.16 3.95 5.32
C ALA A 65 -1.78 5.42 5.59
N GLY A 66 -0.59 5.70 6.13
CA GLY A 66 -0.22 7.02 6.63
C GLY A 66 -1.20 7.51 7.71
N ASP A 67 -1.56 8.79 7.66
CA ASP A 67 -2.46 9.42 8.63
C ASP A 67 -3.96 9.21 8.31
N ALA A 68 -4.29 8.36 7.34
CA ALA A 68 -5.69 8.15 6.93
C ALA A 68 -6.63 7.80 8.10
N PRO A 69 -6.28 6.90 9.04
CA PRO A 69 -7.13 6.62 10.20
C PRO A 69 -7.40 7.87 11.04
N GLN A 70 -6.37 8.65 11.35
CA GLN A 70 -6.48 9.86 12.16
C GLN A 70 -7.28 10.95 11.44
N GLN A 71 -7.14 11.05 10.12
CA GLN A 71 -7.92 11.98 9.29
C GLN A 71 -9.41 11.61 9.29
N VAL A 72 -9.73 10.31 9.17
CA VAL A 72 -11.10 9.81 9.27
C VAL A 72 -11.67 10.09 10.66
N ASP A 73 -10.92 9.80 11.72
CA ASP A 73 -11.35 10.05 13.10
C ASP A 73 -11.62 11.54 13.35
N ALA A 74 -10.73 12.42 12.89
CA ALA A 74 -10.90 13.86 13.01
C ALA A 74 -12.13 14.37 12.25
N PHE A 75 -12.34 13.88 11.02
CA PHE A 75 -13.53 14.21 10.23
C PHE A 75 -14.81 13.73 10.91
N CYS A 76 -14.84 12.48 11.38
CA CYS A 76 -15.97 11.92 12.12
C CYS A 76 -16.27 12.71 13.40
N ALA A 77 -15.26 13.17 14.12
CA ALA A 77 -15.42 14.01 15.31
C ALA A 77 -16.07 15.37 14.98
N HIS A 78 -15.63 16.03 13.89
CA HIS A 78 -16.25 17.26 13.41
C HIS A 78 -17.72 17.06 13.02
N VAL A 79 -18.02 15.99 12.27
CA VAL A 79 -19.40 15.64 11.90
C VAL A 79 -20.24 15.34 13.14
N ALA A 80 -19.69 14.64 14.14
CA ALA A 80 -20.39 14.33 15.39
C ALA A 80 -20.78 15.60 16.17
N ALA A 81 -19.91 16.62 16.17
CA ALA A 81 -20.23 17.91 16.78
C ALA A 81 -21.42 18.59 16.09
N ILE A 82 -21.44 18.62 14.76
CA ILE A 82 -22.56 19.17 13.97
C ILE A 82 -23.85 18.38 14.21
N LYS A 83 -23.78 17.03 14.23
CA LYS A 83 -24.94 16.18 14.51
C LYS A 83 -25.53 16.43 15.90
N LYS A 84 -24.71 16.78 16.88
CA LYS A 84 -25.15 17.13 18.24
C LYS A 84 -25.87 18.48 18.27
N GLU A 85 -25.44 19.45 17.45
CA GLU A 85 -26.10 20.75 17.31
C GLU A 85 -27.45 20.65 16.58
N PHE A 86 -27.55 19.76 15.57
CA PHE A 86 -28.75 19.59 14.75
C PHE A 86 -29.33 18.16 14.78
N PRO A 87 -29.83 17.68 15.94
CA PRO A 87 -30.21 16.27 16.12
C PRO A 87 -31.43 15.84 15.29
N HIS A 88 -32.33 16.76 14.93
CA HIS A 88 -33.48 16.47 14.08
C HIS A 88 -33.08 16.37 12.60
N ALA A 89 -32.26 17.32 12.11
CA ALA A 89 -31.77 17.30 10.73
C ALA A 89 -30.87 16.09 10.45
N ALA A 90 -30.08 15.66 11.44
CA ALA A 90 -29.23 14.48 11.34
C ALA A 90 -29.99 13.15 11.20
N LYS A 91 -31.30 13.13 11.46
CA LYS A 91 -32.18 11.94 11.33
C LYS A 91 -33.03 11.96 10.06
N TYR A 92 -32.84 12.97 9.20
CA TYR A 92 -33.58 13.03 7.95
C TYR A 92 -33.26 11.82 7.08
N GLU A 93 -34.32 11.15 6.60
CA GLU A 93 -34.25 10.12 5.58
C GLU A 93 -34.97 10.65 4.33
N PRO A 94 -34.37 10.51 3.13
CA PRO A 94 -35.04 10.91 1.89
C PRO A 94 -36.32 10.09 1.70
N GLY A 95 -37.37 10.76 1.20
CA GLY A 95 -38.62 10.10 0.84
C GLY A 95 -38.47 9.23 -0.41
N VAL A 96 -39.41 8.32 -0.62
CA VAL A 96 -39.39 7.25 -1.65
C VAL A 96 -39.27 7.74 -3.11
N ILE A 97 -39.42 9.04 -3.38
CA ILE A 97 -39.45 9.63 -4.74
C ILE A 97 -38.24 10.56 -5.00
N LEU A 98 -37.18 10.49 -4.19
CA LEU A 98 -35.90 11.18 -4.43
C LEU A 98 -34.74 10.19 -4.62
#